data_AF-A0A5C7LI14-F1
#
_entry.id   AF-A0A5C7LI14-F1
#
_cell.length_a   1.000
_cell.length_b   1.000
_cell.length_c   1.000
_cell.angle_alpha   90.00
_cell.angle_beta   90.00
_cell.angle_gamma   90.00
#
_symmetry.space_group_name_H-M   'P 1'
#
loop_
_entity.id
_entity.type
_entity.pdbx_description
1 polymer ?
#
loop_
_entity_poly.entity_id
_entity_poly.type
_entity_poly.pdbx_seq_one_letter_code
_entity_poly.pdbx_strand_id
1 'polypeptide(L)'
;MAWIVLDLDETLVQKQMDPATETEVSSLVDGAVEAMHQLASEGHRLTVHTSRFAPMPAERRRQMKEEIEAELTGLGFPPMEVWTGSSKPDADVFVGSKNIAFEGDWGLALAHTQSVLEARGLVEIPQDDGLMPEDPVEQEVPMPEEMP
;
A
#
# COMPACT_ATOMS: atom_id res chain seq x y z
N MET A 1 -5.32 11.12 2.31
CA MET A 1 -5.59 10.13 1.24
C MET A 1 -4.47 10.20 0.23
N ALA A 2 -3.65 9.15 0.15
CA ALA A 2 -2.53 9.11 -0.77
C ALA A 2 -2.88 8.39 -2.07
N TRP A 3 -2.20 8.78 -3.16
CA TRP A 3 -2.19 8.03 -4.40
C TRP A 3 -0.99 7.11 -4.43
N ILE A 4 -1.26 5.80 -4.40
CA ILE A 4 -0.25 4.75 -4.39
C ILE A 4 -0.29 4.04 -5.74
N VAL A 5 0.87 4.00 -6.41
CA VAL A 5 1.04 3.29 -7.67
C VAL A 5 1.88 2.04 -7.45
N LEU A 6 1.43 0.94 -8.02
CA LEU A 6 2.00 -0.39 -7.80
C LEU A 6 2.48 -0.93 -9.14
N ASP A 7 3.70 -1.45 -9.17
CA ASP A 7 4.15 -2.24 -10.31
C ASP A 7 3.33 -3.53 -10.42
N LEU A 8 3.08 -4.01 -11.64
CA LEU A 8 2.29 -5.23 -11.85
C LEU A 8 3.17 -6.48 -11.69
N ASP A 9 4.14 -6.58 -12.59
CA ASP A 9 4.99 -7.74 -12.77
C ASP A 9 6.00 -7.86 -11.61
N GLU A 10 6.15 -9.07 -11.07
CA GLU A 10 7.04 -9.40 -9.93
C GLU A 10 6.70 -8.66 -8.62
N THR A 11 5.57 -7.95 -8.57
CA THR A 11 5.11 -7.19 -7.39
C THR A 11 3.71 -7.62 -6.95
N LEU A 12 2.73 -7.58 -7.86
CA LEU A 12 1.36 -8.07 -7.59
C LEU A 12 1.13 -9.47 -8.14
N VAL A 13 1.67 -9.72 -9.33
CA VAL A 13 1.59 -11.00 -10.01
C VAL A 13 2.97 -11.43 -10.49
N GLN A 14 3.21 -12.73 -10.48
CA GLN A 14 4.43 -13.33 -11.01
C GLN A 14 4.07 -14.44 -11.97
N LYS A 15 4.91 -14.62 -13.00
CA LYS A 15 4.76 -15.77 -13.89
C LYS A 15 5.37 -17.00 -13.22
N GLN A 16 4.61 -18.08 -13.18
CA GLN A 16 5.11 -19.40 -12.80
C GLN A 16 4.91 -20.35 -13.97
N MET A 17 5.84 -21.29 -14.13
CA MET A 17 5.70 -22.35 -15.11
C MET A 17 4.85 -23.45 -14.51
N ASP A 18 3.71 -23.75 -15.13
CA ASP A 18 2.88 -24.87 -14.72
C ASP A 18 3.63 -26.18 -15.09
N PRO A 19 4.00 -27.01 -14.10
CA PRO A 19 4.77 -28.23 -14.34
C PRO A 19 3.98 -29.30 -15.13
N ALA A 20 2.64 -29.20 -15.19
CA ALA A 20 1.80 -30.15 -15.90
C ALA A 20 1.63 -29.81 -17.39
N THR A 21 1.61 -28.52 -17.74
CA THR A 21 1.36 -28.06 -19.12
C THR A 21 2.56 -27.39 -19.78
N GLU A 22 3.64 -27.15 -19.03
CA GLU A 22 4.84 -26.42 -19.48
C GLU A 22 4.52 -25.01 -20.01
N THR A 23 3.41 -24.41 -19.56
CA THR A 23 3.00 -23.06 -19.94
C THR A 23 3.19 -22.08 -18.80
N GLU A 24 3.60 -20.85 -19.12
CA GLU A 24 3.60 -19.75 -18.15
C GLU A 24 2.16 -19.38 -17.77
N VAL A 25 1.88 -19.41 -16.47
CA VAL A 25 0.63 -18.94 -15.88
C VAL A 25 0.91 -17.79 -14.92
N SER A 26 0.03 -16.79 -14.91
CA SER A 26 0.06 -15.76 -13.88
C SER A 26 -0.32 -16.38 -12.53
N SER A 27 0.46 -16.06 -11.51
CA SER A 27 0.21 -16.45 -10.12
C SER A 27 0.33 -15.22 -9.23
N LEU A 28 -0.35 -15.24 -8.10
CA LEU A 28 -0.28 -14.18 -7.11
C LEU A 28 1.08 -14.18 -6.42
N VAL A 29 1.58 -12.98 -6.15
CA VAL A 29 2.64 -12.81 -5.15
C VAL A 29 2.02 -12.94 -3.76
N ASP A 30 2.64 -13.73 -2.89
CA ASP A 30 2.12 -13.99 -1.54
C ASP A 30 1.90 -12.69 -0.76
N GLY A 31 0.71 -12.56 -0.16
CA GLY A 31 0.30 -11.37 0.60
C GLY A 31 -0.13 -10.15 -0.23
N ALA A 32 -0.02 -10.19 -1.56
CA ALA A 32 -0.35 -9.03 -2.40
C ALA A 32 -1.82 -8.60 -2.27
N VAL A 33 -2.75 -9.56 -2.32
CA VAL A 33 -4.19 -9.28 -2.23
C VAL A 33 -4.55 -8.68 -0.87
N GLU A 34 -4.05 -9.27 0.21
CA GLU A 34 -4.27 -8.80 1.59
C GLU A 34 -3.72 -7.38 1.79
N ALA A 35 -2.52 -7.13 1.29
CA ALA A 35 -1.89 -5.80 1.33
C ALA A 35 -2.71 -4.75 0.56
N MET A 36 -3.24 -5.09 -0.62
CA MET A 36 -4.05 -4.16 -1.39
C MET A 36 -5.39 -3.87 -0.73
N HIS A 37 -6.05 -4.88 -0.15
CA HIS A 37 -7.27 -4.66 0.64
C HIS A 37 -7.01 -3.78 1.84
N GLN A 38 -5.89 -3.97 2.55
CA GLN A 38 -5.50 -3.08 3.65
C GLN A 38 -5.37 -1.63 3.17
N LEU A 39 -4.54 -1.36 2.16
CA LEU A 39 -4.36 0.00 1.65
C LEU A 39 -5.66 0.63 1.11
N ALA A 40 -6.52 -0.17 0.48
CA ALA A 40 -7.82 0.28 0.02
C ALA A 40 -8.77 0.61 1.20
N SER A 41 -8.75 -0.19 2.27
CA SER A 41 -9.54 0.03 3.48
C SER A 41 -9.12 1.27 4.27
N GLU A 42 -7.84 1.65 4.18
CA GLU A 42 -7.28 2.91 4.70
C GLU A 42 -7.68 4.12 3.83
N GLY A 43 -8.38 3.87 2.71
CA GLY A 43 -8.93 4.88 1.82
C GLY A 43 -7.96 5.38 0.75
N HIS A 44 -6.80 4.75 0.57
CA HIS A 44 -5.84 5.16 -0.46
C HIS A 44 -6.34 4.87 -1.87
N ARG A 45 -5.92 5.70 -2.83
CA ARG A 45 -6.17 5.45 -4.25
C ARG A 45 -5.08 4.50 -4.77
N LEU A 46 -5.48 3.33 -5.25
CA LEU A 46 -4.57 2.32 -5.80
C LEU A 46 -4.60 2.33 -7.33
N THR A 47 -3.43 2.36 -7.95
CA THR A 47 -3.28 2.31 -9.41
C THR A 47 -2.16 1.37 -9.79
N VAL A 48 -2.41 0.48 -10.75
CA VAL A 48 -1.39 -0.41 -11.30
C VAL A 48 -0.67 0.29 -12.44
N HIS A 49 0.65 0.19 -12.45
CA HIS A 49 1.53 0.61 -13.53
C HIS A 49 2.25 -0.62 -14.08
N THR A 50 2.35 -0.73 -15.41
CA THR A 50 3.11 -1.81 -16.04
C THR A 50 3.80 -1.31 -17.31
N SER A 51 4.97 -1.89 -17.59
CA SER A 51 5.70 -1.68 -18.84
C SER A 51 5.10 -2.47 -20.02
N ARG A 52 4.12 -3.36 -19.77
CA ARG A 52 3.43 -4.14 -20.81
C ARG A 52 2.80 -3.27 -21.90
N PHE A 53 2.48 -2.01 -21.61
CA PHE A 53 1.97 -1.03 -22.58
C PHE A 53 3.02 -0.41 -23.51
N ALA A 54 4.23 -0.97 -23.58
CA ALA A 54 5.29 -0.64 -24.55
C ALA A 54 4.69 -0.32 -25.94
N PRO A 55 5.28 0.64 -26.69
CA PRO A 55 4.57 1.41 -27.72
C PRO A 55 3.66 0.55 -28.59
N MET A 56 2.36 0.64 -28.31
CA MET A 56 1.31 -0.13 -28.97
C MET A 56 0.13 0.75 -29.38
N PRO A 57 -0.68 0.32 -30.36
CA PRO A 57 -1.87 1.03 -30.78
C PRO A 57 -2.87 1.28 -29.64
N ALA A 58 -3.57 2.41 -29.67
CA ALA A 58 -4.49 2.81 -28.61
C ALA A 58 -5.61 1.79 -28.36
N GLU A 59 -6.11 1.15 -29.43
CA GLU A 59 -7.14 0.11 -29.32
C GLU A 59 -6.61 -1.13 -28.58
N ARG A 60 -5.39 -1.57 -28.90
CA ARG A 60 -4.75 -2.70 -28.22
C ARG A 60 -4.44 -2.38 -26.76
N ARG A 61 -4.06 -1.14 -26.48
CA ARG A 61 -3.86 -0.65 -25.11
C ARG A 61 -5.14 -0.72 -24.29
N ARG A 62 -6.27 -0.30 -24.86
CA ARG A 62 -7.58 -0.39 -24.18
C ARG A 62 -7.96 -1.84 -23.88
N GLN A 63 -7.83 -2.74 -24.86
CA GLN A 63 -8.09 -4.16 -24.65
C GLN A 63 -7.22 -4.75 -23.55
N MET A 64 -5.91 -4.49 -23.58
CA MET A 64 -4.97 -4.98 -22.56
C MET A 64 -5.26 -4.39 -21.18
N LYS A 65 -5.69 -3.13 -21.11
CA LYS A 65 -6.14 -2.52 -19.85
C LYS A 65 -7.31 -3.31 -19.25
N GLU A 66 -8.34 -3.56 -20.06
CA GLU A 66 -9.53 -4.32 -19.64
C GLU A 66 -9.18 -5.77 -19.25
N GLU A 67 -8.26 -6.42 -19.98
CA GLU A 67 -7.74 -7.75 -19.66
C GLU A 67 -7.04 -7.77 -18.29
N ILE A 68 -6.17 -6.80 -18.00
CA ILE A 68 -5.47 -6.70 -16.71
C ILE A 68 -6.44 -6.40 -15.57
N GLU A 69 -7.38 -5.46 -15.76
CA GLU A 69 -8.39 -5.13 -14.73
C GLU A 69 -9.28 -6.33 -14.41
N ALA A 70 -9.68 -7.10 -15.43
CA ALA A 70 -10.43 -8.33 -15.25
C ALA A 70 -9.60 -9.43 -14.56
N GLU A 71 -8.32 -9.58 -14.91
CA GLU A 71 -7.39 -10.51 -14.26
C GLU A 71 -7.25 -10.19 -12.77
N LEU A 72 -6.95 -8.93 -12.42
CA LEU A 72 -6.82 -8.50 -11.03
C LEU A 72 -8.11 -8.74 -10.24
N THR A 73 -9.26 -8.43 -10.84
CA THR A 73 -10.57 -8.71 -10.21
C THR A 73 -10.77 -10.21 -9.98
N GLY A 74 -10.45 -11.04 -10.98
CA GLY A 74 -10.56 -12.50 -10.87
C GLY A 74 -9.62 -13.11 -9.84
N LEU A 75 -8.50 -12.46 -9.55
CA LEU A 75 -7.54 -12.84 -8.52
C LEU A 75 -7.90 -12.31 -7.11
N GLY A 76 -8.98 -11.53 -6.98
CA GLY A 76 -9.50 -11.07 -5.69
C GLY A 76 -8.93 -9.75 -5.19
N PHE A 77 -8.21 -8.99 -6.03
CA PHE A 77 -7.79 -7.63 -5.69
C PHE A 77 -9.01 -6.70 -5.51
N PRO A 78 -8.90 -5.65 -4.68
CA PRO A 78 -9.91 -4.59 -4.64
C PRO A 78 -9.99 -3.87 -6.01
N PRO A 79 -11.02 -3.04 -6.24
CA PRO A 79 -11.09 -2.21 -7.44
C PRO A 79 -9.84 -1.33 -7.57
N MET A 80 -9.07 -1.55 -8.64
CA MET A 80 -7.83 -0.83 -8.93
C MET A 80 -7.86 -0.30 -10.36
N GLU A 81 -7.34 0.90 -10.56
CA GLU A 81 -7.21 1.49 -11.89
C GLU A 81 -5.90 1.03 -12.54
N VAL A 82 -5.91 0.68 -13.84
CA VAL A 82 -4.67 0.46 -14.58
C VAL A 82 -4.25 1.73 -15.33
N TRP A 83 -3.05 2.23 -15.03
CA TRP A 83 -2.45 3.38 -15.70
C TRP A 83 -1.96 3.04 -17.11
N THR A 84 -2.53 3.72 -18.11
CA THR A 84 -2.20 3.52 -19.54
C THR A 84 -1.39 4.67 -20.15
N GLY A 85 -0.85 5.56 -19.31
CA GLY A 85 -0.05 6.70 -19.75
C GLY A 85 1.32 6.27 -20.27
N SER A 86 1.91 7.09 -21.14
CA SER A 86 3.24 6.86 -21.72
C SER A 86 4.39 7.21 -20.78
N SER A 87 4.11 7.91 -19.69
CA SER A 87 5.06 8.24 -18.63
C SER A 87 4.58 7.68 -17.31
N LYS A 88 5.52 7.47 -16.39
CA LYS A 88 5.22 7.10 -15.01
C LYS A 88 4.34 8.21 -14.38
N PRO A 89 3.23 7.87 -13.69
CA PRO A 89 2.39 8.86 -13.03
C PRO A 89 3.14 9.53 -11.86
N ASP A 90 2.79 10.78 -11.57
CA ASP A 90 3.31 11.55 -10.43
C ASP A 90 2.48 11.25 -9.18
N ALA A 91 2.69 10.06 -8.62
CA ALA A 91 1.99 9.57 -7.45
C ALA A 91 2.76 9.84 -6.15
N ASP A 92 2.06 9.83 -5.03
CA ASP A 92 2.67 10.03 -3.72
C ASP A 92 3.65 8.89 -3.40
N VAL A 93 3.24 7.66 -3.66
CA VAL A 93 4.07 6.47 -3.42
C VAL A 93 4.11 5.61 -4.67
N PHE A 94 5.27 4.99 -4.90
CA PHE A 94 5.42 3.94 -5.90
C PHE A 94 6.04 2.70 -5.25
N VAL A 95 5.37 1.57 -5.36
CA VAL A 95 5.84 0.26 -4.87
C VAL A 95 6.20 -0.61 -6.06
N GLY A 96 7.40 -1.19 -6.06
CA GLY A 96 7.92 -2.03 -7.13
C GLY A 96 9.44 -1.94 -7.16
N SER A 97 10.05 -1.76 -8.34
CA SER A 97 11.52 -1.65 -8.44
C SER A 97 12.11 -0.29 -8.01
N LYS A 98 11.29 0.76 -7.81
CA LYS A 98 11.79 2.13 -7.57
C LYS A 98 10.90 2.89 -6.57
N ASN A 99 11.53 3.65 -5.66
CA ASN A 99 10.95 4.37 -4.51
C ASN A 99 10.76 3.45 -3.29
N ILE A 100 9.79 2.55 -3.31
CA ILE A 100 9.68 1.46 -2.33
C ILE A 100 9.99 0.15 -3.03
N ALA A 101 11.18 -0.40 -2.74
CA ALA A 101 11.61 -1.68 -3.28
C ALA A 101 10.74 -2.80 -2.70
N PHE A 102 10.04 -3.52 -3.58
CA PHE A 102 9.42 -4.79 -3.22
C PHE A 102 10.45 -5.91 -3.38
N GLU A 103 10.78 -6.58 -2.28
CA GLU A 103 11.80 -7.65 -2.24
C GLU A 103 11.16 -9.03 -1.93
N GLY A 104 9.90 -9.23 -2.33
CA GLY A 104 9.17 -10.48 -2.11
C GLY A 104 8.37 -10.53 -0.80
N ASP A 105 8.38 -9.46 0.00
CA ASP A 105 7.69 -9.39 1.29
C ASP A 105 6.78 -8.14 1.36
N TRP A 106 5.46 -8.40 1.34
CA TRP A 106 4.46 -7.35 1.41
C TRP A 106 4.36 -6.69 2.79
N GLY A 107 4.69 -7.40 3.87
CA GLY A 107 4.74 -6.83 5.21
C GLY A 107 5.80 -5.73 5.32
N LEU A 108 7.00 -5.99 4.79
CA LEU A 108 8.07 -4.99 4.72
C LEU A 108 7.71 -3.82 3.79
N ALA A 109 7.14 -4.11 2.62
CA ALA A 109 6.72 -3.07 1.68
C ALA A 109 5.62 -2.16 2.24
N LEU A 110 4.65 -2.71 2.96
CA LEU A 110 3.60 -1.95 3.66
C LEU A 110 4.18 -1.07 4.77
N ALA A 111 5.07 -1.61 5.62
CA ALA A 111 5.70 -0.83 6.69
C ALA A 111 6.51 0.35 6.14
N HIS A 112 7.23 0.15 5.04
CA HIS A 112 7.96 1.23 4.37
C HIS A 112 7.00 2.22 3.71
N THR A 113 5.91 1.74 3.11
CA THR A 113 4.85 2.59 2.54
C THR A 113 4.28 3.50 3.60
N GLN A 114 3.89 2.95 4.74
CA GLN A 114 3.37 3.70 5.87
C GLN A 114 4.36 4.76 6.36
N SER A 115 5.63 4.38 6.56
CA SER A 115 6.68 5.32 6.98
C SER A 115 6.85 6.50 6.01
N VAL A 116 6.77 6.26 4.70
CA VAL A 116 6.86 7.32 3.68
C VAL A 116 5.63 8.22 3.71
N LEU A 117 4.44 7.64 3.88
CA LEU A 117 3.21 8.41 3.96
C LEU A 117 3.18 9.30 5.20
N GLU A 118 3.62 8.79 6.35
CA GLU A 118 3.77 9.54 7.61
C GLU A 118 4.78 10.69 7.48
N ALA A 119 5.96 10.42 6.92
CA ALA A 119 7.00 11.43 6.73
C ALA A 119 6.55 12.58 5.81
N ARG A 120 5.55 12.33 4.95
CA ARG A 120 4.95 13.33 4.05
C ARG A 120 3.69 13.98 4.63
N GLY A 121 3.23 13.57 5.80
CA GLY A 121 1.99 14.06 6.42
C GLY A 121 0.73 13.66 5.65
N LEU A 122 0.77 12.53 4.94
CA LEU A 122 -0.34 12.03 4.11
C LEU A 122 -1.27 11.07 4.86
N VAL A 123 -0.89 10.68 6.08
CA VAL A 123 -1.71 9.91 7.03
C VAL A 123 -1.87 10.74 8.31
N GLU A 124 -3.08 10.77 8.85
CA GLU A 124 -3.30 11.24 10.22
C GLU A 124 -2.70 10.20 11.16
N ILE A 125 -1.54 10.51 11.74
CA ILE A 125 -1.09 9.78 12.94
C ILE A 125 -2.20 10.06 13.96
N PRO A 126 -2.87 9.03 14.53
CA PRO A 126 -3.70 9.27 15.69
C PRO A 126 -2.79 9.94 16.71
N GLN A 127 -3.03 11.23 16.95
CA GLN A 127 -2.42 11.88 18.09
C GLN A 127 -2.91 11.06 19.26
N ASP A 128 -1.99 10.29 19.85
CA ASP A 128 -2.13 9.85 21.22
C ASP A 128 -2.21 11.17 22.00
N ASP A 129 -3.43 11.69 22.14
CA ASP A 129 -3.78 12.76 23.05
C ASP A 129 -3.45 12.17 24.42
N GLY A 130 -2.18 12.30 24.76
CA GLY A 130 -1.61 11.78 25.98
C GLY A 130 -2.48 12.28 27.12
N LEU A 131 -3.34 11.39 27.62
CA LEU A 131 -3.79 11.43 28.99
C LEU A 131 -2.53 11.26 29.81
N MET A 132 -1.83 12.37 29.99
CA MET A 132 -0.84 12.55 31.03
C MET A 132 -1.48 11.98 32.29
N PRO A 133 -0.88 10.97 32.96
CA PRO A 133 -1.37 10.58 34.26
C PRO A 133 -1.37 11.85 35.12
N GLU A 134 -2.55 12.22 35.61
CA GLU A 134 -2.71 13.38 36.48
C GLU A 134 -1.66 13.29 37.59
N ASP A 135 -0.85 14.35 37.74
CA ASP A 135 0.15 14.47 38.79
C ASP A 135 -0.45 14.00 40.13
N PRO A 136 0.29 13.24 40.96
CA PRO A 136 -0.24 12.82 42.23
C PRO A 136 -0.50 14.06 43.08
N VAL A 137 -1.77 14.30 43.37
CA VAL A 137 -2.25 15.36 44.26
C VAL A 137 -1.42 15.30 45.54
N GLU A 138 -0.57 16.31 45.77
CA GLU A 138 0.12 16.51 47.04
C GLU A 138 -0.94 16.62 48.13
N GLN A 139 -1.09 15.56 48.94
CA GLN A 139 -1.88 15.63 50.15
C GLN A 139 -1.13 16.51 51.15
N GLU A 140 -1.54 17.78 51.24
CA GLU A 140 -1.17 18.66 52.35
C GLU A 140 -1.60 18.00 53.67
N VAL A 141 -0.62 17.58 54.47
CA VAL A 141 -0.84 17.12 55.84
C VAL A 141 -0.79 18.35 56.74
N PRO A 142 -1.89 18.74 57.43
CA PRO A 142 -1.83 19.84 58.37
C PRO A 142 -1.03 19.42 59.60
N MET A 143 0.02 20.19 59.93
CA MET A 143 0.76 20.07 61.18
C MET A 143 -0.17 20.32 62.38
N PRO A 144 -0.12 19.50 63.45
CA PRO A 144 -0.86 19.80 64.66
C PRO A 144 -0.20 20.97 65.41
N GLU A 145 -1.01 22.00 65.69
CA GLU A 145 -0.70 23.13 66.57
C GLU A 145 -0.22 22.64 67.95
N GLU A 146 0.97 23.09 68.33
CA GLU A 146 1.43 23.07 69.71
C GLU A 146 0.64 24.10 70.53
N MET A 147 0.03 23.66 71.63
CA MET A 147 -0.36 24.52 72.75
C MET A 147 -0.49 23.67 74.03
N PRO A 148 -0.38 24.26 75.22
CA PRO A 148 0.65 25.15 75.75
C PRO A 148 1.41 24.56 76.96
#